data_AF-A0A1J6I2F9-F1
#
_entry.id   AF-A0A1J6I2F9-F1
#
_cell.length_a   1.000
_cell.length_b   1.000
_cell.length_c   1.000
_cell.angle_alpha   90.00
_cell.angle_beta   90.00
_cell.angle_gamma   90.00
#
_symmetry.space_group_name_H-M   'P 1'
#
loop_
_entity.id
_entity.type
_entity.pdbx_description
1 polymer ?
#
loop_
_entity_poly.entity_id
_entity_poly.type
_entity_poly.pdbx_seq_one_letter_code
_entity_poly.pdbx_strand_id
1 'polypeptide(L)'
;MMIKTLIRNIRYVKTQQAFQRVINMQKEHGFFIVALMEPFQKKRFIQKYKRRLGLEAVISNVNGKIWLFFDAVVEWDLFIDTEQ
;
A
#
# COMPACT_ATOMS: atom_id res chain seq x y z
N MET A 1 14.73 14.21 -7.68
CA MET A 1 13.46 13.61 -8.15
C MET A 1 12.39 13.89 -7.10
N MET A 2 11.16 14.24 -7.49
CA MET A 2 10.07 14.48 -6.53
C MET A 2 9.41 13.15 -6.16
N ILE A 3 9.49 12.76 -4.88
CA ILE A 3 8.82 11.57 -4.35
C ILE A 3 7.35 11.92 -4.08
N LYS A 4 6.44 11.19 -4.72
CA LYS A 4 4.99 11.32 -4.53
C LYS A 4 4.47 10.18 -3.66
N THR A 5 3.65 10.51 -2.68
CA THR A 5 3.09 9.55 -1.71
C THR A 5 1.58 9.66 -1.67
N LEU A 6 0.89 8.52 -1.64
CA LEU A 6 -0.54 8.41 -1.38
C LEU A 6 -0.76 7.80 0.00
N ILE A 7 -1.53 8.47 0.85
CA ILE A 7 -2.01 7.92 2.12
C ILE A 7 -3.54 7.90 2.06
N ARG A 8 -4.14 6.72 2.28
CA ARG A 8 -5.59 6.58 2.21
C ARG A 8 -6.12 5.53 3.17
N ASN A 9 -7.14 5.88 3.94
CA ASN A 9 -8.00 4.89 4.58
C ASN A 9 -8.98 4.33 3.55
N ILE A 10 -8.90 3.03 3.29
CA ILE A 10 -9.69 2.36 2.24
C ILE A 10 -10.96 1.71 2.77
N ARG A 11 -11.10 1.54 4.10
CA ARG A 11 -12.23 0.88 4.78
C ARG A 11 -12.76 -0.33 4.00
N TYR A 12 -11.87 -1.32 3.85
CA TYR A 12 -12.00 -2.60 3.16
C TYR A 12 -11.64 -2.56 1.67
N VAL A 13 -10.67 -3.38 1.30
CA VAL A 13 -10.11 -3.40 -0.06
C VAL A 13 -11.09 -3.92 -1.14
N LYS A 14 -12.17 -4.60 -0.72
CA LYS A 14 -13.17 -5.21 -1.62
C LYS A 14 -14.46 -4.40 -1.77
N THR A 15 -14.71 -3.38 -0.95
CA THR A 15 -15.92 -2.55 -1.05
C THR A 15 -15.83 -1.58 -2.22
N GLN A 16 -16.97 -1.30 -2.84
CA GLN A 16 -17.24 -0.11 -3.68
C GLN A 16 -16.04 0.38 -4.54
N GLN A 17 -15.42 -0.52 -5.30
CA GLN A 17 -14.28 -0.19 -6.18
C GLN A 17 -13.12 0.55 -5.47
N ALA A 18 -13.01 0.48 -4.13
CA ALA A 18 -12.10 1.31 -3.34
C ALA A 18 -10.65 1.11 -3.78
N PHE A 19 -10.25 -0.15 -3.98
CA PHE A 19 -8.91 -0.46 -4.49
C PHE A 19 -8.74 -0.09 -5.97
N GLN A 20 -9.81 -0.17 -6.78
CA GLN A 20 -9.72 0.24 -8.17
C GLN A 20 -9.45 1.76 -8.29
N ARG A 21 -10.02 2.57 -7.38
CA ARG A 21 -9.68 4.00 -7.29
C ARG A 21 -8.21 4.23 -6.96
N VAL A 22 -7.63 3.42 -6.07
CA VAL A 22 -6.18 3.48 -5.78
C VAL A 22 -5.35 3.14 -7.01
N ILE A 23 -5.72 2.09 -7.77
CA ILE A 23 -5.04 1.76 -9.02
C ILE A 23 -5.11 2.91 -10.02
N ASN A 24 -6.28 3.53 -10.19
CA ASN A 24 -6.45 4.63 -11.14
C ASN A 24 -5.57 5.83 -10.74
N MET A 25 -5.59 6.23 -9.47
CA MET A 25 -4.72 7.30 -8.96
C MET A 25 -3.24 6.94 -9.10
N GLN A 26 -2.85 5.68 -8.90
CA GLN A 26 -1.47 5.23 -9.09
C GLN A 26 -1.02 5.38 -10.55
N LYS A 27 -1.89 5.04 -11.51
CA LYS A 27 -1.61 5.21 -12.94
C LYS A 27 -1.52 6.68 -13.34
N GLU A 28 -2.36 7.52 -12.78
CA GLU A 28 -2.43 8.95 -13.09
C GLU A 28 -1.25 9.72 -12.48
N HIS A 29 -0.92 9.44 -11.23
CA HIS A 29 0.05 10.24 -10.48
C HIS A 29 1.40 9.56 -10.30
N GLY A 30 1.55 8.25 -10.54
CA GLY A 30 2.82 7.54 -10.36
C GLY A 30 3.42 7.75 -8.97
N PHE A 31 2.72 7.31 -7.92
CA PHE A 31 3.25 7.40 -6.55
C PHE A 31 4.37 6.39 -6.36
N PHE A 32 5.41 6.80 -5.65
CA PHE A 32 6.49 5.92 -5.22
C PHE A 32 6.16 5.20 -3.94
N ILE A 33 5.25 5.77 -3.12
CA ILE A 33 4.81 5.20 -1.85
C ILE A 33 3.29 5.24 -1.80
N VAL A 34 2.66 4.13 -1.42
CA VAL A 34 1.22 4.03 -1.18
C VAL A 34 0.98 3.39 0.19
N ALA A 35 0.39 4.14 1.12
CA ALA A 35 -0.04 3.65 2.42
C ALA A 35 -1.56 3.49 2.45
N LEU A 36 -2.03 2.26 2.68
CA LEU A 36 -3.45 1.93 2.81
C LEU A 36 -3.78 1.53 4.25
N MET A 37 -4.70 2.26 4.88
CA MET A 37 -5.21 1.96 6.21
C MET A 37 -6.53 1.20 6.12
N GLU A 38 -6.74 0.30 7.07
CA GLU A 38 -7.94 -0.53 7.24
C GLU A 38 -8.33 -1.32 5.97
N PRO A 39 -7.40 -2.13 5.41
CA PRO A 39 -7.70 -2.93 4.22
C PRO A 39 -8.68 -4.09 4.49
N PHE A 40 -8.91 -4.45 5.76
CA PHE A 40 -9.77 -5.54 6.23
C PHE A 40 -9.63 -6.84 5.39
N GLN A 41 -8.39 -7.24 5.13
CA GLN A 41 -8.09 -8.38 4.27
C GLN A 41 -6.93 -9.21 4.83
N LYS A 42 -6.95 -10.53 4.60
CA LYS A 42 -5.90 -11.42 5.10
C LYS A 42 -4.55 -11.06 4.47
N LYS A 43 -3.50 -10.95 5.31
CA LYS A 43 -2.13 -10.60 4.89
C LYS A 43 -1.60 -11.43 3.71
N ARG A 44 -1.96 -12.72 3.63
CA ARG A 44 -1.59 -13.61 2.51
C ARG A 44 -1.95 -13.08 1.11
N PHE A 45 -2.91 -12.16 1.02
CA PHE A 45 -3.32 -11.58 -0.26
C PHE A 45 -2.56 -10.29 -0.62
N ILE A 46 -1.72 -9.75 0.27
CA ILE A 46 -1.08 -8.44 0.07
C ILE A 46 -0.22 -8.38 -1.21
N GLN A 47 0.46 -9.49 -1.54
CA GLN A 47 1.27 -9.61 -2.76
C GLN A 47 0.44 -9.48 -4.05
N LYS A 48 -0.83 -9.92 -4.04
CA LYS A 48 -1.75 -9.72 -5.18
C LYS A 48 -2.04 -8.24 -5.40
N TYR A 49 -2.24 -7.48 -4.33
CA TYR A 49 -2.52 -6.05 -4.41
C TYR A 49 -1.27 -5.26 -4.84
N LYS A 50 -0.08 -5.69 -4.38
CA LYS A 50 1.20 -5.14 -4.82
C LYS A 50 1.36 -5.23 -6.34
N ARG A 51 1.18 -6.43 -6.90
CA ARG A 51 1.25 -6.65 -8.37
C ARG A 51 0.28 -5.77 -9.15
N ARG A 52 -0.92 -5.51 -8.60
CA ARG A 52 -1.92 -4.65 -9.25
C ARG A 52 -1.58 -3.15 -9.19
N LEU A 53 -0.79 -2.72 -8.22
CA LEU A 53 -0.27 -1.34 -8.14
C LEU A 53 1.01 -1.16 -8.95
N GLY A 54 1.69 -2.25 -9.34
CA GLY A 54 2.95 -2.19 -10.07
C GLY A 54 4.12 -1.71 -9.21
N LEU A 55 4.04 -1.87 -7.89
CA LEU A 55 5.10 -1.49 -6.94
C LEU A 55 5.94 -2.71 -6.57
N GLU A 56 7.21 -2.49 -6.20
CA GLU A 56 8.19 -3.56 -6.08
C GLU A 56 8.12 -4.28 -4.74
N ALA A 57 7.82 -3.55 -3.67
CA ALA A 57 7.77 -4.10 -2.34
C ALA A 57 6.53 -3.67 -1.56
N VAL A 58 6.21 -4.50 -0.56
CA VAL A 58 5.04 -4.31 0.27
C VAL A 58 5.26 -4.88 1.66
N ILE A 59 4.82 -4.12 2.66
CA ILE A 59 4.91 -4.50 4.06
C ILE A 59 3.57 -4.22 4.74
N SER A 60 3.26 -5.01 5.76
CA SER A 60 2.10 -4.81 6.60
C SER A 60 2.54 -4.71 8.05
N ASN A 61 1.97 -3.78 8.81
CA ASN A 61 2.23 -3.70 10.23
C ASN A 61 1.77 -4.98 10.98
N VAL A 62 2.16 -5.10 12.25
CA VAL A 62 1.95 -6.31 13.08
C VAL A 62 0.48 -6.75 13.09
N ASN A 63 -0.45 -5.84 13.35
CA ASN A 63 -1.89 -6.16 13.34
C ASN A 63 -2.55 -6.25 11.95
N GLY A 64 -1.83 -5.94 10.87
CA GLY A 64 -2.35 -6.07 9.50
C GLY A 64 -3.26 -4.95 9.02
N LYS A 65 -3.46 -3.89 9.82
CA LYS A 65 -4.36 -2.77 9.50
C LYS A 65 -3.73 -1.70 8.61
N ILE A 66 -2.41 -1.70 8.44
CA ILE A 66 -1.72 -0.77 7.54
C ILE A 66 -0.91 -1.60 6.56
N TRP A 67 -1.09 -1.31 5.27
CA TRP A 67 -0.27 -1.83 4.18
C TRP A 67 0.51 -0.68 3.57
N LEU A 68 1.83 -0.84 3.48
CA LEU A 68 2.74 0.11 2.86
C LEU A 68 3.32 -0.54 1.61
N PHE A 69 3.12 0.08 0.46
CA PHE A 69 3.69 -0.31 -0.83
C PHE A 69 4.70 0.73 -1.26
N PHE A 70 5.81 0.32 -1.86
CA PHE A 70 6.85 1.24 -2.32
C PHE A 70 7.60 0.71 -3.54
N ASP A 71 8.08 1.66 -4.32
CA ASP A 71 8.92 1.47 -5.50
C ASP A 71 10.39 1.27 -5.08
N ALA A 72 11.18 0.50 -5.84
CA ALA A 72 12.58 0.24 -5.51
C ALA A 72 13.52 1.40 -5.81
N VAL A 73 13.05 2.42 -6.55
CA VAL A 73 13.84 3.64 -6.81
C VAL A 73 14.01 4.49 -5.54
N VAL A 74 13.23 4.23 -4.49
CA VAL A 74 13.35 4.93 -3.20
C VAL A 74 14.23 4.10 -2.26
N GLU A 75 15.28 4.69 -1.69
CA GLU A 75 15.94 4.15 -0.50
C GLU A 75 15.02 4.35 0.71
N TRP A 76 14.75 3.26 1.43
CA TRP A 76 13.93 3.30 2.64
C TRP A 76 14.56 2.38 3.68
N ASP A 77 14.43 2.80 4.94
CA ASP A 77 14.63 1.95 6.10
C ASP A 77 13.28 1.82 6.82
N LEU A 78 12.97 0.63 7.33
CA LEU A 78 11.71 0.37 8.00
C LEU A 78 11.93 -0.06 9.43
N PHE A 79 11.45 0.77 10.35
CA PHE A 79 11.29 0.42 11.74
C PHE A 79 9.89 -0.18 11.96
N ILE A 80 9.83 -1.48 12.29
CA ILE A 80 8.59 -2.13 12.72
C ILE A 80 8.67 -2.29 14.23
N ASP A 81 7.77 -1.59 14.94
CA ASP A 81 7.50 -1.90 16.33
C ASP A 81 6.72 -3.23 16.40
N THR A 82 7.36 -4.24 16.97
CA THR A 82 6.81 -5.59 17.11
C THR A 82 6.06 -5.80 18.42
N GLU A 83 6.09 -4.83 19.34
CA GLU A 83 5.37 -4.89 20.61
C GLU A 83 3.90 -4.49 20.37
N GLN A 84 3.03 -5.48 20.11
CA GLN A 84 1.57 -5.31 20.01
C GLN A 84 0.81 -6.51 20.55
#